data_AF-A0A2D4IH93-F1
#
_entry.id   AF-A0A2D4IH93-F1
#
_cell.length_a   1.000
_cell.length_b   1.000
_cell.length_c   1.000
_cell.angle_alpha   90.00
_cell.angle_beta   90.00
_cell.angle_gamma   90.00
#
_symmetry.space_group_name_H-M   'P 1'
#
loop_
_entity.id
_entity.type
_entity.pdbx_description
1 polymer ?
#
loop_
_entity_poly.entity_id
_entity_poly.type
_entity_poly.pdbx_seq_one_letter_code
_entity_poly.pdbx_strand_id
1 'polypeptide(L)'
;FSFRVDKRDTRLSAEDIILEGAGLRVSVPLIAQGNSYPSENTLKYSFRLHEATDYPWRPSLTPFEFQKLLHNLTAIKIRGTYSERSAGYLHDVTIVSAHRRPGIPATWVENCMCPAGYLGQFCETCAQGYRRETPRLGSYSPCVPCFCNGHSETCNPESGACDCRDNTAGPHCEKCSDGYYGDATTGTSSDCQPCPCPGDSSCAVVPKTKEVVCTSCPAGTTGKRCELCDDGYFGDPLGQNGPFRQCRLCQCNDNIDPNAVGNCNRMTGECLKCIYNTAGFYCDRCKDDFFGNPLAQNPEDKCKACNCNPYGTANLQRSCNQVTGQCECLSHVTERDCSSCEPGFYNLQSGRGCERCNCHPLGSTNGHCDIRTGQCECQPGVTGQRCERCEANHFGFGPEGCKPCDCNSEGSRSLQCKEDGRCECKEGFVGIRCDQCEENYFYNRSWPGCQECPACYRLVKDKVEEQRGRLRDLEDLIANIGTGDDIITDQAFEDRLKEAEREVMDLLRDAQSIKGSWLSSIN
;
A
#
# COMPACT_ATOMS: atom_id res chain seq x y z
N PHE A 1 -8.44 14.97 92.37
CA PHE A 1 -9.24 13.77 92.69
C PHE A 1 -9.45 13.68 94.21
N SER A 2 -10.43 12.93 94.67
CA SER A 2 -10.69 12.70 96.10
C SER A 2 -10.34 11.25 96.46
N PHE A 3 -9.61 11.04 97.56
CA PHE A 3 -9.06 9.74 97.90
C PHE A 3 -9.05 9.48 99.41
N ARG A 4 -9.36 8.23 99.81
CA ARG A 4 -9.26 7.73 101.19
C ARG A 4 -8.79 6.26 101.22
N VAL A 5 -8.22 5.83 102.34
CA VAL A 5 -7.70 4.47 102.57
C VAL A 5 -8.19 3.88 103.88
N ASP A 6 -8.45 2.56 103.92
CA ASP A 6 -9.05 1.90 105.09
C ASP A 6 -8.11 1.74 106.33
N LYS A 7 -6.79 1.95 106.21
CA LYS A 7 -5.82 1.73 107.30
C LYS A 7 -4.75 2.81 107.34
N ARG A 8 -4.33 3.19 108.57
CA ARG A 8 -3.27 4.19 108.84
C ARG A 8 -1.83 3.73 108.63
N ASP A 9 -1.56 2.44 108.45
CA ASP A 9 -0.20 1.94 108.19
C ASP A 9 0.20 2.23 106.73
N THR A 10 0.47 3.50 106.46
CA THR A 10 0.64 4.05 105.11
C THR A 10 2.12 4.21 104.81
N ARG A 11 2.68 3.28 104.02
CA ARG A 11 4.04 3.41 103.50
C ARG A 11 4.01 4.18 102.19
N LEU A 12 4.36 5.47 102.25
CA LEU A 12 4.50 6.31 101.06
C LEU A 12 5.58 5.77 100.12
N SER A 13 5.38 5.92 98.82
CA SER A 13 6.39 5.62 97.79
C SER A 13 6.79 6.89 97.05
N ALA A 14 7.97 6.86 96.44
CA ALA A 14 8.39 7.88 95.47
C ALA A 14 7.52 7.86 94.19
N GLU A 15 6.71 6.81 94.01
CA GLU A 15 5.91 6.54 92.81
C GLU A 15 4.43 6.30 93.14
N ASP A 16 3.79 7.27 93.79
CA ASP A 16 2.36 7.16 94.11
C ASP A 16 1.47 7.71 92.98
N ILE A 17 1.94 8.74 92.27
CA ILE A 17 1.33 9.28 91.05
C ILE A 17 2.35 9.16 89.93
N ILE A 18 1.95 8.56 88.80
CA ILE A 18 2.82 8.32 87.65
C ILE A 18 2.14 8.85 86.38
N LEU A 19 2.89 9.58 85.56
CA LEU A 19 2.53 9.98 84.21
C LEU A 19 3.36 9.18 83.20
N GLU A 20 2.73 8.58 82.20
CA GLU A 20 3.40 7.83 81.13
C GLU A 20 2.86 8.25 79.76
N GLY A 21 3.76 8.50 78.80
CA GLY A 21 3.39 8.98 77.47
C GLY A 21 4.60 9.38 76.64
N ALA A 22 4.46 9.36 75.31
CA ALA A 22 5.54 9.70 74.37
C ALA A 22 6.90 9.00 74.59
N GLY A 23 6.92 7.82 75.22
CA GLY A 23 8.14 7.10 75.62
C GLY A 23 8.82 7.62 76.89
N LEU A 24 8.18 8.55 77.61
CA LEU A 24 8.66 9.19 78.83
C LEU A 24 7.80 8.77 80.03
N ARG A 25 8.38 8.81 81.24
CA ARG A 25 7.72 8.47 82.50
C ARG A 25 8.21 9.39 83.62
N VAL A 26 7.30 9.98 84.38
CA VAL A 26 7.61 10.74 85.61
C VAL A 26 6.67 10.34 86.75
N SER A 27 7.13 10.50 87.99
CA SER A 27 6.34 10.19 89.17
C SER A 27 6.54 11.20 90.31
N VAL A 28 5.56 11.23 91.21
CA VAL A 28 5.62 11.98 92.48
C VAL A 28 4.98 11.20 93.62
N PRO A 29 5.41 11.40 94.87
CA PRO A 29 4.70 10.93 96.06
C PRO A 29 3.32 11.57 96.21
N LEU A 30 2.40 10.90 96.92
CA LEU A 30 1.03 11.41 97.09
C LEU A 30 0.98 12.74 97.87
N ILE A 31 1.92 12.94 98.79
CA ILE A 31 2.04 14.13 99.63
C ILE A 31 2.73 15.32 98.92
N ALA A 32 3.16 15.15 97.68
CA ALA A 32 3.83 16.21 96.93
C ALA A 32 2.89 17.40 96.68
N GLN A 33 3.47 18.56 96.37
CA GLN A 33 2.75 19.79 96.06
C GLN A 33 1.80 20.29 97.17
N GLY A 34 2.14 20.03 98.43
CA GLY A 34 1.36 20.48 99.59
C GLY A 34 0.14 19.63 99.91
N ASN A 35 0.01 18.44 99.32
CA ASN A 35 -1.06 17.51 99.64
C ASN A 35 -0.84 16.84 101.01
N SER A 36 -1.94 16.53 101.69
CA SER A 36 -1.93 15.87 103.00
C SER A 36 -1.59 14.38 102.91
N TYR A 37 -1.27 13.75 104.04
CA TYR A 37 -1.07 12.30 104.10
C TYR A 37 -2.39 11.52 103.85
N PRO A 38 -2.32 10.32 103.23
CA PRO A 38 -3.49 9.46 103.04
C PRO A 38 -4.15 9.11 104.37
N SER A 39 -5.48 9.25 104.42
CA SER A 39 -6.28 9.07 105.64
C SER A 39 -7.55 8.27 105.37
N GLU A 40 -8.22 7.82 106.43
CA GLU A 40 -9.54 7.17 106.37
C GLU A 40 -10.65 8.13 105.94
N ASN A 41 -10.46 9.44 106.17
CA ASN A 41 -11.35 10.47 105.67
C ASN A 41 -11.03 10.77 104.21
N THR A 42 -12.08 11.04 103.43
CA THR A 42 -11.94 11.56 102.07
C THR A 42 -11.22 12.89 102.09
N LEU A 43 -10.03 12.93 101.50
CA LEU A 43 -9.25 14.15 101.28
C LEU A 43 -9.13 14.44 99.79
N LYS A 44 -9.09 15.73 99.43
CA LYS A 44 -8.90 16.18 98.07
C LYS A 44 -7.41 16.32 97.77
N TYR A 45 -6.96 15.66 96.72
CA TYR A 45 -5.60 15.72 96.20
C TYR A 45 -5.57 16.47 94.88
N SER A 46 -4.65 17.41 94.76
CA SER A 46 -4.46 18.22 93.56
C SER A 46 -2.99 18.23 93.16
N PHE A 47 -2.72 17.93 91.90
CA PHE A 47 -1.38 17.96 91.33
C PHE A 47 -1.40 18.87 90.10
N ARG A 48 -0.54 19.88 90.11
CA ARG A 48 -0.21 20.68 88.94
C ARG A 48 0.79 19.91 88.09
N LEU A 49 0.43 19.73 86.83
CA LEU A 49 1.28 19.11 85.82
C LEU A 49 2.13 20.22 85.22
N HIS A 50 3.35 20.38 85.72
CA HIS A 50 4.26 21.46 85.36
C HIS A 50 5.71 20.99 85.50
N GLU A 51 6.56 21.37 84.57
CA GLU A 51 7.97 20.95 84.45
C GLU A 51 8.92 21.66 85.41
N ALA A 52 8.50 22.81 85.93
CA ALA A 52 9.37 23.66 86.74
C ALA A 52 9.89 22.91 87.98
N THR A 53 11.13 23.22 88.37
CA THR A 53 11.87 22.47 89.40
C THR A 53 11.27 22.57 90.80
N ASP A 54 10.38 23.54 91.02
CA ASP A 54 9.57 23.68 92.24
C ASP A 54 8.51 22.58 92.38
N TYR A 55 8.14 21.93 91.27
CA TYR A 55 7.29 20.74 91.26
C TYR A 55 8.14 19.46 91.28
N PRO A 56 7.92 18.55 92.24
CA PRO A 56 8.88 17.49 92.54
C PRO A 56 8.80 16.25 91.62
N TRP A 57 8.50 16.43 90.33
CA TRP A 57 8.43 15.33 89.34
C TRP A 57 9.79 14.64 89.16
N ARG A 58 9.79 13.30 89.16
CA ARG A 58 11.01 12.50 89.02
C ARG A 58 10.89 11.41 87.94
N PRO A 59 11.90 11.20 87.07
CA PRO A 59 13.06 12.07 86.86
C PRO A 59 12.66 13.47 86.38
N SER A 60 13.54 14.46 86.58
CA SER A 60 13.33 15.80 86.03
C SER A 60 13.47 15.75 84.51
N LEU A 61 12.44 16.18 83.80
CA LEU A 61 12.46 16.31 82.33
C LEU A 61 12.77 17.75 81.94
N THR A 62 13.35 17.95 80.75
CA THR A 62 13.41 19.30 80.16
C THR A 62 11.98 19.80 79.87
N PRO A 63 11.75 21.12 79.78
CA PRO A 63 10.43 21.66 79.45
C PRO A 63 9.83 21.05 78.17
N PHE A 64 10.66 20.88 77.15
CA PHE A 64 10.27 20.27 75.89
C PHE A 64 9.86 18.79 76.04
N GLU A 65 10.62 17.99 76.80
CA GLU A 65 10.28 16.59 77.06
C GLU A 65 9.02 16.46 77.92
N PHE A 66 8.84 17.32 78.91
CA PHE A 66 7.64 17.32 79.75
C PHE A 66 6.38 17.69 78.95
N GLN A 67 6.47 18.71 78.07
CA GLN A 67 5.39 19.05 77.14
C GLN A 67 5.09 17.91 76.16
N LYS A 68 6.13 17.25 75.64
CA LYS A 68 5.99 16.06 74.77
C LYS A 68 5.27 14.92 75.50
N LEU A 69 5.58 14.67 76.77
CA LEU A 69 4.90 13.71 77.63
C LEU A 69 3.41 14.06 77.80
N LEU A 70 3.07 15.32 78.10
CA LEU A 70 1.69 15.74 78.32
C LEU A 70 0.84 15.73 77.03
N HIS A 71 1.42 16.07 75.89
CA HIS A 71 0.71 16.06 74.60
C HIS A 71 0.28 14.66 74.18
N ASN A 72 1.12 13.65 74.44
CA ASN A 72 0.81 12.26 74.16
C ASN A 72 0.81 11.42 75.45
N LEU A 73 -0.01 11.85 76.41
CA LEU A 73 -0.16 11.21 77.70
C LEU A 73 -1.04 9.96 77.57
N THR A 74 -0.42 8.79 77.70
CA THR A 74 -1.08 7.50 77.52
C THR A 74 -1.68 6.93 78.81
N ALA A 75 -1.12 7.27 79.97
CA ALA A 75 -1.63 6.83 81.27
C ALA A 75 -1.33 7.82 82.40
N ILE A 76 -2.29 7.95 83.31
CA ILE A 76 -2.12 8.56 84.64
C ILE A 76 -2.41 7.46 85.66
N LYS A 77 -1.40 7.03 86.41
CA LYS A 77 -1.54 5.98 87.42
C LYS A 77 -1.53 6.60 88.80
N ILE A 78 -2.51 6.21 89.62
CA ILE A 78 -2.62 6.60 91.02
C ILE A 78 -2.55 5.32 91.85
N ARG A 79 -1.65 5.28 92.82
CA ARG A 79 -1.54 4.14 93.73
C ARG A 79 -2.83 3.99 94.54
N GLY A 80 -3.49 2.84 94.37
CA GLY A 80 -4.77 2.55 95.01
C GLY A 80 -4.69 2.06 96.45
N THR A 81 -3.57 1.48 96.90
CA THR A 81 -3.44 0.89 98.24
C THR A 81 -2.04 1.13 98.83
N TYR A 82 -1.95 1.26 100.16
CA TYR A 82 -0.70 1.62 100.87
C TYR A 82 -0.27 0.57 101.91
N SER A 83 -1.02 -0.53 102.04
CA SER A 83 -0.72 -1.70 102.89
C SER A 83 -1.23 -3.00 102.24
N GLU A 84 -0.68 -4.15 102.62
CA GLU A 84 -0.95 -5.47 102.01
C GLU A 84 -2.41 -5.95 102.12
N ARG A 85 -3.23 -5.33 102.98
CA ARG A 85 -4.65 -5.66 103.20
C ARG A 85 -5.50 -4.41 103.46
N SER A 86 -5.34 -3.38 102.63
CA SER A 86 -6.18 -2.17 102.64
C SER A 86 -6.81 -1.95 101.26
N ALA A 87 -8.04 -1.45 101.21
CA ALA A 87 -8.60 -0.86 100.01
C ALA A 87 -8.43 0.67 100.05
N GLY A 88 -8.28 1.27 98.87
CA GLY A 88 -8.41 2.71 98.68
C GLY A 88 -9.60 3.01 97.78
N TYR A 89 -10.24 4.13 98.04
CA TYR A 89 -11.45 4.56 97.34
C TYR A 89 -11.14 5.88 96.63
N LEU A 90 -11.23 5.86 95.31
CA LEU A 90 -10.99 7.00 94.44
C LEU A 90 -12.33 7.49 93.88
N HIS A 91 -12.61 8.78 94.02
CA HIS A 91 -13.76 9.43 93.38
C HIS A 91 -13.42 10.86 92.95
N ASP A 92 -14.32 11.50 92.20
CA ASP A 92 -14.17 12.87 91.68
C ASP A 92 -12.83 13.12 90.96
N VAL A 93 -12.45 12.21 90.06
CA VAL A 93 -11.26 12.37 89.23
C VAL A 93 -11.56 13.39 88.14
N THR A 94 -10.88 14.53 88.19
CA THR A 94 -10.98 15.59 87.19
C THR A 94 -9.60 16.00 86.71
N ILE A 95 -9.50 16.27 85.41
CA ILE A 95 -8.35 16.95 84.80
C ILE A 95 -8.86 18.30 84.28
N VAL A 96 -8.13 19.37 84.57
CA VAL A 96 -8.54 20.73 84.21
C VAL A 96 -7.51 21.32 83.26
N SER A 97 -8.00 21.87 82.14
CA SER A 97 -7.19 22.56 81.12
C SER A 97 -7.80 23.92 80.84
N ALA A 98 -6.97 24.94 80.67
CA ALA A 98 -7.40 26.28 80.33
C ALA A 98 -7.52 26.44 78.80
N HIS A 99 -8.52 27.21 78.37
CA HIS A 99 -8.74 27.54 76.97
C HIS A 99 -9.06 29.03 76.83
N ARG A 100 -8.74 29.61 75.67
CA ARG A 100 -9.00 31.04 75.39
C ARG A 100 -10.49 31.29 75.13
N ARG A 101 -11.26 31.48 76.20
CA ARG A 101 -12.68 31.87 76.18
C ARG A 101 -12.97 32.91 77.26
N PRO A 102 -14.02 33.75 77.11
CA PRO A 102 -14.48 34.60 78.20
C PRO A 102 -14.87 33.74 79.41
N GLY A 103 -14.27 34.00 80.58
CA GLY A 103 -14.46 33.18 81.77
C GLY A 103 -13.52 33.57 82.91
N ILE A 104 -13.41 32.69 83.91
CA ILE A 104 -12.51 32.88 85.05
C ILE A 104 -11.05 32.83 84.54
N PRO A 105 -10.23 33.86 84.79
CA PRO A 105 -8.84 33.89 84.35
C PRO A 105 -8.03 32.72 84.95
N ALA A 106 -7.35 31.98 84.08
CA ALA A 106 -6.39 30.95 84.48
C ALA A 106 -5.01 31.58 84.69
N THR A 107 -4.77 32.15 85.88
CA THR A 107 -3.50 32.84 86.22
C THR A 107 -2.26 31.94 86.25
N TRP A 108 -2.47 30.63 86.12
CA TRP A 108 -1.44 29.59 86.09
C TRP A 108 -1.01 29.19 84.68
N VAL A 109 -1.58 29.80 83.63
CA VAL A 109 -1.12 29.61 82.25
C VAL A 109 -0.07 30.67 81.95
N GLU A 110 1.12 30.23 81.57
CA GLU A 110 2.21 31.11 81.19
C GLU A 110 2.01 31.63 79.75
N ASN A 111 2.41 32.87 79.48
CA ASN A 111 2.46 33.43 78.13
C ASN A 111 3.90 33.38 77.63
N CYS A 112 4.16 32.62 76.57
CA CYS A 112 5.53 32.42 76.07
C CYS A 112 6.03 33.64 75.28
N MET A 113 7.31 33.99 75.46
CA MET A 113 8.04 34.86 74.53
C MET A 113 8.83 33.99 73.57
N CYS A 114 8.51 34.03 72.29
CA CYS A 114 9.10 33.10 71.32
C CYS A 114 10.50 33.51 70.86
N PRO A 115 11.44 32.55 70.75
CA PRO A 115 12.74 32.80 70.15
C PRO A 115 12.60 33.10 68.64
N ALA A 116 13.67 33.63 68.04
CA ALA A 116 13.70 33.94 66.61
C ALA A 116 13.32 32.71 65.78
N GLY A 117 12.40 32.89 64.83
CA GLY A 117 11.90 31.83 63.97
C GLY A 117 10.64 31.11 64.45
N TYR A 118 10.08 31.46 65.62
CA TYR A 118 8.86 30.86 66.17
C TYR A 118 7.78 31.92 66.43
N LEU A 119 6.52 31.53 66.23
CA LEU A 119 5.30 32.29 66.49
C LEU A 119 4.26 31.40 67.18
N GLY A 120 3.18 32.03 67.65
CA GLY A 120 2.08 31.36 68.34
C GLY A 120 2.08 31.66 69.84
N GLN A 121 1.07 31.17 70.55
CA GLN A 121 0.97 31.40 72.00
C GLN A 121 1.94 30.52 72.79
N PHE A 122 2.34 29.41 72.18
CA PHE A 122 3.22 28.38 72.73
C PHE A 122 4.45 28.16 71.83
N CYS A 123 4.75 29.10 70.93
CA CYS A 123 5.86 29.02 69.98
C CYS A 123 5.78 27.77 69.10
N GLU A 124 4.56 27.36 68.74
CA GLU A 124 4.25 26.09 68.09
C GLU A 124 4.30 26.15 66.55
N THR A 125 4.36 27.36 65.99
CA THR A 125 4.39 27.64 64.56
C THR A 125 5.71 28.29 64.15
N CYS A 126 6.22 27.98 62.96
CA CYS A 126 7.40 28.69 62.46
C CYS A 126 7.01 30.07 61.93
N ALA A 127 7.86 31.06 62.22
CA ALA A 127 7.72 32.41 61.68
C ALA A 127 7.92 32.42 60.15
N GLN A 128 7.45 33.47 59.50
CA GLN A 128 7.71 33.68 58.06
C GLN A 128 9.23 33.67 57.79
N GLY A 129 9.65 32.94 56.74
CA GLY A 129 11.07 32.73 56.42
C GLY A 129 11.73 31.58 57.19
N TYR A 130 10.98 30.84 58.00
CA TYR A 130 11.43 29.64 58.70
C TYR A 130 10.53 28.44 58.38
N ARG A 131 11.12 27.25 58.41
CA ARG A 131 10.44 25.96 58.22
C ARG A 131 10.82 24.96 59.29
N ARG A 132 10.04 23.89 59.43
CA ARG A 132 10.45 22.72 60.21
C ARG A 132 11.66 22.04 59.56
N GLU A 133 12.70 21.79 60.36
CA GLU A 133 13.84 20.99 59.93
C GLU A 133 13.42 19.57 59.50
N THR A 134 12.59 18.93 60.33
CA THR A 134 12.04 17.59 60.12
C THR A 134 10.49 17.63 60.19
N PRO A 135 9.80 17.76 59.04
CA PRO A 135 8.34 17.93 59.00
C PRO A 135 7.53 16.87 59.75
N ARG A 136 8.00 15.62 59.78
CA ARG A 136 7.33 14.50 60.47
C ARG A 136 7.16 14.69 61.98
N LEU A 137 7.98 15.53 62.60
CA LEU A 137 7.91 15.78 64.04
C LEU A 137 6.91 16.90 64.39
N GLY A 138 6.27 17.54 63.40
CA GLY A 138 5.29 18.60 63.61
C GLY A 138 5.84 19.69 64.53
N SER A 139 5.02 20.18 65.47
CA SER A 139 5.35 21.21 66.47
C SER A 139 6.64 20.96 67.28
N TYR A 140 7.18 19.74 67.26
CA TYR A 140 8.40 19.34 67.95
C TYR A 140 9.68 19.46 67.11
N SER A 141 9.57 19.69 65.81
CA SER A 141 10.73 19.98 64.97
C SER A 141 11.19 21.42 65.18
N PRO A 142 12.50 21.68 65.29
CA PRO A 142 12.99 23.05 65.33
C PRO A 142 12.67 23.79 64.02
N CYS A 143 12.41 25.09 64.15
CA CYS A 143 12.26 26.01 63.04
C CYS A 143 13.65 26.50 62.58
N VAL A 144 14.01 26.20 61.35
CA VAL A 144 15.27 26.61 60.69
C VAL A 144 14.95 27.57 59.54
N PRO A 145 15.86 28.48 59.16
CA PRO A 145 15.66 29.36 58.02
C PRO A 145 15.33 28.60 56.73
N CYS A 146 14.48 29.18 55.89
CA CYS A 146 14.23 28.67 54.55
C CYS A 146 15.53 28.61 53.73
N PHE A 147 15.71 27.53 52.97
CA PHE A 147 16.83 27.38 52.04
C PHE A 147 16.27 27.28 50.62
N CYS A 148 16.31 28.40 49.90
CA CYS A 148 15.69 28.58 48.58
C CYS A 148 16.69 29.04 47.52
N ASN A 149 17.98 28.69 47.70
CA ASN A 149 19.10 29.10 46.84
C ASN A 149 19.18 30.62 46.55
N GLY A 150 18.63 31.47 47.42
CA GLY A 150 18.60 32.93 47.20
C GLY A 150 17.44 33.45 46.35
N HIS A 151 16.62 32.56 45.77
CA HIS A 151 15.48 32.93 44.91
C HIS A 151 14.16 33.09 45.65
N SER A 152 14.15 32.89 46.97
CA SER A 152 13.00 33.23 47.81
C SER A 152 13.42 33.50 49.24
N GLU A 153 12.73 34.43 49.88
CA GLU A 153 12.85 34.70 51.33
C GLU A 153 11.79 33.96 52.14
N THR A 154 10.78 33.40 51.46
CA THR A 154 9.63 32.73 52.08
C THR A 154 9.53 31.29 51.63
N CYS A 155 9.09 30.44 52.54
CA CYS A 155 8.78 29.05 52.22
C CYS A 155 7.62 28.59 53.11
N ASN A 156 7.00 27.48 52.72
CA ASN A 156 5.98 26.84 53.50
C ASN A 156 6.56 26.42 54.87
N PRO A 157 5.98 26.85 56.01
CA PRO A 157 6.50 26.55 57.34
C PRO A 157 6.59 25.07 57.68
N GLU A 158 5.76 24.23 57.06
CA GLU A 158 5.64 22.80 57.35
C GLU A 158 6.42 21.95 56.34
N SER A 159 6.24 22.18 55.04
CA SER A 159 6.90 21.39 53.99
C SER A 159 8.30 21.90 53.63
N GLY A 160 8.58 23.17 53.90
CA GLY A 160 9.82 23.83 53.47
C GLY A 160 9.87 24.19 51.99
N ALA A 161 8.80 23.98 51.23
CA ALA A 161 8.74 24.33 49.81
C ALA A 161 8.77 25.84 49.61
N CYS A 162 9.69 26.31 48.78
CA CYS A 162 9.92 27.72 48.51
C CYS A 162 8.95 28.31 47.49
N ASP A 163 8.58 29.59 47.68
CA ASP A 163 7.85 30.37 46.68
C ASP A 163 8.87 31.02 45.74
N CYS A 164 9.32 30.27 44.73
CA CYS A 164 10.46 30.63 43.90
C CYS A 164 10.21 31.87 43.02
N ARG A 165 11.22 32.74 42.93
CA ARG A 165 11.29 33.92 42.05
C ARG A 165 12.33 33.67 40.93
N ASP A 166 12.63 34.69 40.12
CA ASP A 166 13.71 34.65 39.12
C ASP A 166 13.63 33.50 38.10
N ASN A 167 12.42 33.05 37.76
CA ASN A 167 12.18 31.93 36.84
C ASN A 167 12.83 30.61 37.30
N THR A 168 12.90 30.41 38.61
CA THR A 168 13.34 29.15 39.23
C THR A 168 12.15 28.31 39.72
N ALA A 169 12.38 27.01 39.84
CA ALA A 169 11.42 26.00 40.24
C ALA A 169 12.09 24.90 41.07
N GLY A 170 11.26 24.07 41.70
CA GLY A 170 11.69 23.02 42.63
C GLY A 170 11.42 23.41 44.09
N PRO A 171 11.45 22.44 45.02
CA PRO A 171 11.19 22.68 46.44
C PRO A 171 12.15 23.69 47.07
N HIS A 172 13.37 23.82 46.52
CA HIS A 172 14.40 24.73 47.00
C HIS A 172 14.84 25.74 45.93
N CYS A 173 14.06 25.90 44.86
CA CYS A 173 14.40 26.76 43.73
C CYS A 173 15.73 26.35 43.06
N GLU A 174 16.04 25.05 43.07
CA GLU A 174 17.32 24.51 42.60
C GLU A 174 17.37 24.21 41.09
N LYS A 175 16.30 24.54 40.36
CA LYS A 175 16.18 24.34 38.91
C LYS A 175 15.57 25.57 38.28
N CYS A 176 15.78 25.76 36.98
CA CYS A 176 15.00 26.73 36.23
C CYS A 176 13.59 26.19 35.96
N SER A 177 12.62 27.10 35.93
CA SER A 177 11.25 26.82 35.51
C SER A 177 11.19 26.37 34.05
N ASP A 178 10.11 25.69 33.68
CA ASP A 178 9.88 25.28 32.29
C ASP A 178 9.96 26.50 31.35
N GLY A 179 10.70 26.33 30.24
CA GLY A 179 10.99 27.42 29.30
C GLY A 179 12.22 28.26 29.66
N TYR A 180 12.94 27.94 30.74
CA TYR A 180 14.20 28.60 31.12
C TYR A 180 15.33 27.59 31.30
N TYR A 181 16.57 28.03 31.09
CA TYR A 181 17.79 27.23 31.29
C TYR A 181 18.88 28.03 31.97
N GLY A 182 19.80 27.34 32.63
CA GLY A 182 20.91 27.96 33.35
C GLY A 182 21.27 27.19 34.62
N ASP A 183 21.84 27.88 35.60
CA ASP A 183 22.24 27.32 36.90
C ASP A 183 21.59 28.12 38.02
N ALA A 184 20.51 27.59 38.59
CA ALA A 184 19.72 28.20 39.65
C ALA A 184 20.34 28.09 41.05
N THR A 185 21.60 27.65 41.17
CA THR A 185 22.26 27.46 42.47
C THR A 185 23.14 28.63 42.87
N THR A 186 23.36 29.61 41.98
CA THR A 186 24.21 30.77 42.24
C THR A 186 23.52 31.87 43.04
N GLY A 187 22.18 31.95 43.02
CA GLY A 187 21.37 32.87 43.79
C GLY A 187 21.29 34.30 43.23
N THR A 188 21.37 34.45 41.91
CA THR A 188 21.19 35.75 41.22
C THR A 188 19.96 35.76 40.33
N SER A 189 19.34 36.92 40.11
CA SER A 189 18.17 37.01 39.23
C SER A 189 18.44 36.68 37.75
N SER A 190 19.71 36.54 37.35
CA SER A 190 20.15 36.19 35.99
C SER A 190 20.48 34.71 35.78
N ASP A 191 20.31 33.89 36.81
CA ASP A 191 20.66 32.47 36.83
C ASP A 191 19.92 31.64 35.78
N CYS A 192 18.65 32.00 35.52
CA CYS A 192 17.78 31.34 34.57
C CYS A 192 17.45 32.27 33.40
N GLN A 193 17.88 31.89 32.20
CA GLN A 193 17.63 32.62 30.97
C GLN A 193 16.55 31.93 30.14
N PRO A 194 15.73 32.69 29.40
CA PRO A 194 14.66 32.11 28.59
C PRO A 194 15.25 31.20 27.50
N CYS A 195 14.60 30.07 27.29
CA CYS A 195 14.94 29.12 26.23
C CYS A 195 14.82 29.80 24.87
N PRO A 196 15.85 29.71 24.01
CA PRO A 196 15.81 30.26 22.65
C PRO A 196 15.08 29.29 21.70
N CYS A 197 13.87 28.89 22.08
CA CYS A 197 13.01 27.91 21.42
C CYS A 197 11.64 28.52 21.12
N PRO A 198 11.02 28.18 19.97
CA PRO A 198 9.69 28.70 19.64
C PRO A 198 8.60 28.11 20.56
N GLY A 199 7.55 28.89 20.81
CA GLY A 199 6.33 28.43 21.50
C GLY A 199 6.52 28.01 22.96
N ASP A 200 7.37 28.73 23.70
CA ASP A 200 7.68 28.48 25.12
C ASP A 200 8.21 27.06 25.42
N SER A 201 8.81 26.43 24.41
CA SER A 201 9.35 25.07 24.50
C SER A 201 10.51 24.99 25.49
N SER A 202 10.56 23.91 26.27
CA SER A 202 11.68 23.63 27.19
C SER A 202 12.97 23.28 26.44
N CYS A 203 14.11 23.50 27.09
CA CYS A 203 15.42 23.29 26.50
C CYS A 203 16.42 22.74 27.52
N ALA A 204 17.49 22.13 27.02
CA ALA A 204 18.57 21.58 27.82
C ALA A 204 19.94 21.98 27.24
N VAL A 205 20.93 22.11 28.12
CA VAL A 205 22.31 22.41 27.74
C VAL A 205 23.07 21.11 27.58
N VAL A 206 23.68 20.90 26.41
CA VAL A 206 24.52 19.73 26.15
C VAL A 206 25.84 19.86 26.92
N PRO A 207 26.20 18.94 27.83
CA PRO A 207 27.33 19.13 28.75
C PRO A 207 28.69 19.36 28.07
N LYS A 208 28.92 18.76 26.90
CA LYS A 208 30.19 18.85 26.17
C LYS A 208 30.31 20.12 25.34
N THR A 209 29.25 20.51 24.63
CA THR A 209 29.27 21.62 23.68
C THR A 209 28.77 22.92 24.28
N LYS A 210 28.13 22.88 25.46
CA LYS A 210 27.39 23.98 26.08
C LYS A 210 26.30 24.58 25.17
N GLU A 211 25.87 23.81 24.17
CA GLU A 211 24.84 24.22 23.23
C GLU A 211 23.46 23.98 23.84
N VAL A 212 22.56 24.94 23.67
CA VAL A 212 21.17 24.86 24.15
C VAL A 212 20.32 24.22 23.06
N VAL A 213 19.67 23.11 23.39
CA VAL A 213 18.85 22.31 22.47
C VAL A 213 17.43 22.24 23.02
N CYS A 214 16.45 22.53 22.19
CA CYS A 214 15.04 22.40 22.54
C CYS A 214 14.69 20.92 22.72
N THR A 215 14.04 20.58 23.82
CA THR A 215 13.69 19.19 24.16
C THR A 215 12.29 18.80 23.68
N SER A 216 11.43 19.79 23.44
CA SER A 216 10.04 19.59 23.04
C SER A 216 9.68 20.54 21.91
N CYS A 217 9.93 20.15 20.65
CA CYS A 217 9.57 20.99 19.52
C CYS A 217 8.06 20.98 19.24
N PRO A 218 7.48 22.11 18.78
CA PRO A 218 6.11 22.15 18.29
C PRO A 218 5.86 21.08 17.21
N ALA A 219 4.63 20.55 17.15
CA ALA A 219 4.28 19.49 16.21
C ALA A 219 4.65 19.85 14.75
N GLY A 220 5.35 18.94 14.07
CA GLY A 220 5.81 19.13 12.69
C GLY A 220 7.10 19.94 12.54
N THR A 221 7.77 20.31 13.65
CA THR A 221 9.09 20.96 13.65
C THR A 221 10.15 20.08 14.29
N THR A 222 11.40 20.24 13.86
CA THR A 222 12.56 19.48 14.33
C THR A 222 13.83 20.32 14.24
N GLY A 223 14.95 19.77 14.66
CA GLY A 223 16.23 20.49 14.75
C GLY A 223 16.53 20.96 16.16
N LYS A 224 17.71 21.56 16.37
CA LYS A 224 18.18 21.89 17.72
C LYS A 224 17.41 23.07 18.33
N ARG A 225 16.85 23.92 17.49
CA ARG A 225 16.07 25.11 17.80
C ARG A 225 14.67 25.05 17.19
N CYS A 226 14.21 23.86 16.81
CA CYS A 226 12.96 23.65 16.07
C CYS A 226 12.90 24.51 14.79
N GLU A 227 14.06 24.69 14.16
CA GLU A 227 14.29 25.55 13.00
C GLU A 227 13.95 24.89 11.67
N LEU A 228 13.77 23.56 11.67
CA LEU A 228 13.46 22.76 10.50
C LEU A 228 12.04 22.22 10.62
N CYS A 229 11.40 21.95 9.48
CA CYS A 229 10.23 21.09 9.48
C CYS A 229 10.64 19.63 9.65
N ASP A 230 9.83 18.90 10.42
CA ASP A 230 10.02 17.48 10.65
C ASP A 230 9.81 16.68 9.36
N ASP A 231 10.21 15.41 9.35
CA ASP A 231 10.07 14.58 8.15
C ASP A 231 8.59 14.43 7.74
N GLY A 232 8.32 14.56 6.44
CA GLY A 232 6.94 14.62 5.92
C GLY A 232 6.27 16.00 6.05
N TYR A 233 6.94 17.00 6.60
CA TYR A 233 6.49 18.39 6.65
C TYR A 233 7.36 19.32 5.81
N PHE A 234 6.79 20.44 5.36
CA PHE A 234 7.50 21.50 4.66
C PHE A 234 7.08 22.90 5.12
N GLY A 235 8.01 23.85 5.05
CA GLY A 235 7.82 25.23 5.49
C GLY A 235 9.13 25.91 5.88
N ASP A 236 9.01 27.03 6.58
CA ASP A 236 10.10 27.79 7.19
C ASP A 236 9.61 28.33 8.55
N PRO A 237 9.68 27.51 9.62
CA PRO A 237 9.03 27.79 10.89
C PRO A 237 9.66 28.96 11.65
N LEU A 238 10.86 29.40 11.27
CA LEU A 238 11.53 30.57 11.87
C LEU A 238 11.69 31.74 10.89
N GLY A 239 11.24 31.59 9.63
CA GLY A 239 11.38 32.64 8.61
C GLY A 239 12.84 33.00 8.31
N GLN A 240 13.76 32.04 8.42
CA GLN A 240 15.20 32.30 8.22
C GLN A 240 15.54 32.48 6.74
N ASN A 241 14.75 31.90 5.83
CA ASN A 241 14.98 31.90 4.39
C ASN A 241 13.89 32.69 3.63
N GLY A 242 13.13 33.55 4.32
CA GLY A 242 12.06 34.36 3.72
C GLY A 242 10.91 34.64 4.70
N PRO A 243 9.68 34.83 4.21
CA PRO A 243 8.54 35.00 5.10
C PRO A 243 8.29 33.73 5.91
N PHE A 244 7.89 33.90 7.17
CA PHE A 244 7.48 32.81 8.05
C PHE A 244 6.44 31.92 7.36
N ARG A 245 6.71 30.62 7.33
CA ARG A 245 5.81 29.60 6.78
C ARG A 245 5.72 28.45 7.78
N GLN A 246 4.57 28.31 8.43
CA GLN A 246 4.33 27.19 9.33
C GLN A 246 4.55 25.84 8.62
N CYS A 247 5.14 24.87 9.32
CA CYS A 247 5.32 23.52 8.81
C CYS A 247 3.96 22.86 8.54
N ARG A 248 3.76 22.39 7.31
CA ARG A 248 2.56 21.68 6.85
C ARG A 248 2.93 20.32 6.31
N LEU A 249 2.03 19.35 6.43
CA LEU A 249 2.21 18.02 5.84
C LEU A 249 2.38 18.15 4.32
N CYS A 250 3.29 17.35 3.76
CA CYS A 250 3.48 17.25 2.33
C CYS A 250 2.29 16.57 1.65
N GLN A 251 1.89 17.09 0.50
CA GLN A 251 0.72 16.64 -0.25
C GLN A 251 1.15 15.87 -1.49
N CYS A 252 1.43 14.57 -1.34
CA CYS A 252 1.93 13.74 -2.44
C CYS A 252 0.89 12.78 -3.01
N ASN A 253 -0.41 13.08 -2.88
CA ASN A 253 -1.53 12.28 -3.40
C ASN A 253 -1.44 10.77 -3.06
N ASP A 254 -0.96 10.46 -1.85
CA ASP A 254 -0.72 9.09 -1.37
C ASP A 254 0.18 8.23 -2.29
N ASN A 255 0.99 8.90 -3.11
CA ASN A 255 1.94 8.31 -4.04
C ASN A 255 3.38 8.36 -3.47
N ILE A 256 3.53 8.16 -2.16
CA ILE A 256 4.81 8.05 -1.45
C ILE A 256 4.77 6.87 -0.47
N ASP A 257 5.94 6.36 -0.08
CA ASP A 257 6.04 5.38 1.01
C ASP A 257 6.05 6.12 2.36
N PRO A 258 5.04 5.95 3.23
CA PRO A 258 4.99 6.65 4.52
C PRO A 258 6.15 6.31 5.47
N ASN A 259 6.89 5.21 5.24
CA ASN A 259 8.04 4.84 6.06
C ASN A 259 9.38 5.39 5.53
N ALA A 260 9.38 5.96 4.33
CA ALA A 260 10.59 6.51 3.74
C ALA A 260 10.86 7.93 4.25
N VAL A 261 12.09 8.19 4.70
CA VAL A 261 12.51 9.54 5.08
C VAL A 261 12.75 10.43 3.87
N GLY A 262 12.44 11.72 3.98
CA GLY A 262 12.67 12.69 2.91
C GLY A 262 11.78 12.45 1.69
N ASN A 263 10.51 12.15 1.91
CA ASN A 263 9.50 11.98 0.84
C ASN A 263 9.26 13.27 0.05
N CYS A 264 9.45 14.42 0.68
CA CYS A 264 9.30 15.74 0.09
C CYS A 264 10.41 16.69 0.54
N ASN A 265 10.60 17.74 -0.24
CA ASN A 265 11.49 18.83 0.10
C ASN A 265 10.93 19.64 1.29
N ARG A 266 11.70 19.73 2.38
CA ARG A 266 11.31 20.40 3.63
C ARG A 266 11.06 21.90 3.50
N MET A 267 11.46 22.53 2.41
CA MET A 267 11.30 23.98 2.18
C MET A 267 10.20 24.30 1.17
N THR A 268 10.10 23.50 0.10
CA THR A 268 9.15 23.75 -1.00
C THR A 268 7.89 22.91 -0.92
N GLY A 269 7.97 21.72 -0.33
CA GLY A 269 6.87 20.72 -0.33
C GLY A 269 6.84 19.83 -1.57
N GLU A 270 7.79 20.00 -2.49
CA GLU A 270 7.89 19.16 -3.69
C GLU A 270 8.13 17.70 -3.30
N CYS A 271 7.30 16.79 -3.82
CA CYS A 271 7.45 15.36 -3.60
C CYS A 271 8.64 14.81 -4.41
N LEU A 272 9.59 14.19 -3.71
CA LEU A 272 10.86 13.74 -4.28
C LEU A 272 10.90 12.24 -4.57
N LYS A 273 10.02 11.46 -3.93
CA LYS A 273 10.01 9.99 -3.98
C LYS A 273 8.66 9.42 -4.42
N CYS A 274 8.17 9.90 -5.56
CA CYS A 274 6.91 9.41 -6.14
C CYS A 274 7.00 7.93 -6.52
N ILE A 275 6.10 7.12 -5.96
CA ILE A 275 5.91 5.68 -6.27
C ILE A 275 4.80 5.49 -7.31
N TYR A 276 4.48 4.24 -7.66
CA TYR A 276 3.44 3.88 -8.65
C TYR A 276 3.61 4.53 -10.03
N ASN A 277 4.85 4.77 -10.46
CA ASN A 277 5.19 5.44 -11.71
C ASN A 277 4.54 6.82 -11.88
N THR A 278 4.32 7.52 -10.77
CA THR A 278 3.84 8.91 -10.75
C THR A 278 5.01 9.90 -10.69
N ALA A 279 4.74 11.15 -11.05
CA ALA A 279 5.67 12.25 -11.12
C ALA A 279 4.92 13.57 -10.92
N GLY A 280 5.67 14.68 -10.92
CA GLY A 280 5.12 16.01 -10.67
C GLY A 280 5.31 16.44 -9.22
N PHE A 281 5.06 17.72 -8.98
CA PHE A 281 5.33 18.34 -7.67
C PHE A 281 4.54 17.67 -6.54
N TYR A 282 3.35 17.16 -6.87
CA TYR A 282 2.44 16.48 -5.94
C TYR A 282 2.29 14.99 -6.27
N CYS A 283 3.16 14.41 -7.10
CA CYS A 283 2.98 13.07 -7.66
C CYS A 283 1.61 12.90 -8.36
N ASP A 284 1.19 13.93 -9.10
CA ASP A 284 -0.14 14.15 -9.67
C ASP A 284 -0.24 13.87 -11.18
N ARG A 285 0.86 13.44 -11.80
CA ARG A 285 0.91 12.98 -13.20
C ARG A 285 1.66 11.66 -13.30
N CYS A 286 1.53 10.96 -14.43
CA CYS A 286 2.37 9.80 -14.69
C CYS A 286 3.79 10.25 -15.09
N LYS A 287 4.79 9.41 -14.81
CA LYS A 287 6.15 9.55 -15.35
C LYS A 287 6.10 9.50 -16.88
N ASP A 288 7.15 10.04 -17.50
CA ASP A 288 7.38 9.84 -18.93
C ASP A 288 7.40 8.34 -19.25
N ASP A 289 6.87 7.96 -20.42
CA ASP A 289 6.63 6.57 -20.85
C ASP A 289 5.53 5.80 -20.06
N PHE A 290 4.74 6.50 -19.23
CA PHE A 290 3.58 5.95 -18.54
C PHE A 290 2.31 6.77 -18.78
N PHE A 291 1.14 6.14 -18.64
CA PHE A 291 -0.17 6.75 -18.79
C PHE A 291 -1.18 6.19 -17.77
N GLY A 292 -2.27 6.93 -17.53
CA GLY A 292 -3.38 6.48 -16.70
C GLY A 292 -3.86 7.56 -15.74
N ASN A 293 -4.46 7.14 -14.62
CA ASN A 293 -4.99 8.05 -13.60
C ASN A 293 -4.11 8.01 -12.34
N PRO A 294 -3.15 8.93 -12.16
CA PRO A 294 -2.23 8.94 -11.01
C PRO A 294 -2.94 9.09 -9.66
N LEU A 295 -4.19 9.56 -9.65
CA LEU A 295 -5.03 9.77 -8.47
C LEU A 295 -5.99 8.60 -8.21
N ALA A 296 -5.89 7.51 -8.96
CA ALA A 296 -6.68 6.30 -8.70
C ALA A 296 -6.38 5.76 -7.28
N GLN A 297 -7.42 5.25 -6.60
CA GLN A 297 -7.29 4.70 -5.25
C GLN A 297 -6.47 3.41 -5.23
N ASN A 298 -6.71 2.53 -6.21
CA ASN A 298 -5.99 1.27 -6.34
C ASN A 298 -4.64 1.50 -7.04
N PRO A 299 -3.51 1.09 -6.45
CA PRO A 299 -2.18 1.19 -7.07
C PRO A 299 -2.07 0.66 -8.50
N GLU A 300 -2.78 -0.44 -8.81
CA GLU A 300 -2.74 -1.07 -10.14
C GLU A 300 -3.42 -0.23 -11.24
N ASP A 301 -4.32 0.67 -10.84
CA ASP A 301 -5.09 1.52 -11.75
C ASP A 301 -4.46 2.91 -11.95
N LYS A 302 -3.29 3.16 -11.33
CA LYS A 302 -2.57 4.43 -11.43
C LYS A 302 -1.88 4.58 -12.80
N CYS A 303 -0.57 4.42 -12.86
CA CYS A 303 0.22 4.67 -14.06
C CYS A 303 0.79 3.36 -14.64
N LYS A 304 0.36 3.05 -15.86
CA LYS A 304 0.75 1.86 -16.64
C LYS A 304 1.73 2.26 -17.73
N ALA A 305 2.65 1.36 -18.07
CA ALA A 305 3.66 1.62 -19.11
C ALA A 305 3.01 1.74 -20.49
N CYS A 306 3.50 2.67 -21.31
CA CYS A 306 3.00 2.89 -22.66
C CYS A 306 3.15 1.67 -23.58
N ASN A 307 4.25 0.93 -23.48
CA ASN A 307 4.53 -0.26 -24.31
C ASN A 307 4.43 -0.02 -25.83
N CYS A 308 4.76 1.18 -26.32
CA CYS A 308 4.74 1.48 -27.76
C CYS A 308 5.68 0.57 -28.55
N ASN A 309 5.18 -0.04 -29.63
CA ASN A 309 5.94 -0.94 -30.49
C ASN A 309 6.96 -0.15 -31.33
N PRO A 310 8.27 -0.45 -31.21
CA PRO A 310 9.31 0.31 -31.90
C PRO A 310 9.21 0.26 -33.43
N TYR A 311 8.57 -0.77 -34.01
CA TYR A 311 8.39 -0.87 -35.46
C TYR A 311 7.15 -0.13 -35.97
N GLY A 312 6.19 0.14 -35.10
CA GLY A 312 4.92 0.79 -35.45
C GLY A 312 4.79 2.22 -34.99
N THR A 313 5.69 2.71 -34.12
CA THR A 313 5.62 4.06 -33.55
C THR A 313 6.55 5.04 -34.28
N ALA A 314 6.04 6.24 -34.57
CA ALA A 314 6.79 7.30 -35.21
C ALA A 314 7.99 7.74 -34.36
N ASN A 315 9.12 8.03 -35.02
CA ASN A 315 10.35 8.53 -34.39
C ASN A 315 10.92 7.68 -33.23
N LEU A 316 10.53 6.40 -33.12
CA LEU A 316 10.93 5.50 -32.02
C LEU A 316 10.60 6.06 -30.62
N GLN A 317 9.58 6.92 -30.53
CA GLN A 317 9.14 7.46 -29.24
C GLN A 317 8.58 6.35 -28.35
N ARG A 318 8.97 6.38 -27.07
CA ARG A 318 8.43 5.49 -26.04
C ARG A 318 7.29 6.12 -25.25
N SER A 319 7.18 7.45 -25.34
CA SER A 319 6.12 8.24 -24.74
C SER A 319 4.81 8.04 -25.48
N CYS A 320 3.73 8.06 -24.73
CA CYS A 320 2.37 8.03 -25.26
C CYS A 320 1.54 9.13 -24.62
N ASN A 321 0.31 9.31 -25.09
CA ASN A 321 -0.63 10.23 -24.45
C ASN A 321 -0.82 9.86 -22.96
N GLN A 322 -0.58 10.80 -22.05
CA GLN A 322 -0.57 10.53 -20.60
C GLN A 322 -1.92 10.07 -20.02
N VAL A 323 -3.04 10.29 -20.73
CA VAL A 323 -4.38 9.89 -20.27
C VAL A 323 -4.83 8.61 -20.97
N THR A 324 -4.78 8.57 -22.30
CA THR A 324 -5.33 7.44 -23.09
C THR A 324 -4.32 6.32 -23.32
N GLY A 325 -3.04 6.62 -23.17
CA GLY A 325 -1.95 5.70 -23.50
C GLY A 325 -1.71 5.51 -24.99
N GLN A 326 -2.37 6.28 -25.86
CA GLN A 326 -2.21 6.15 -27.31
C GLN A 326 -0.80 6.57 -27.74
N CYS A 327 -0.10 5.66 -28.41
CA CYS A 327 1.19 5.92 -29.05
C CYS A 327 0.98 6.60 -30.43
N GLU A 328 1.98 7.35 -30.88
CA GLU A 328 1.96 7.97 -32.21
C GLU A 328 2.28 6.91 -33.29
N CYS A 329 1.26 6.31 -33.88
CA CYS A 329 1.45 5.23 -34.85
C CYS A 329 1.88 5.72 -36.24
N LEU A 330 2.69 4.92 -36.92
CA LEU A 330 3.06 5.08 -38.32
C LEU A 330 1.85 4.85 -39.24
N SER A 331 1.99 5.22 -40.51
CA SER A 331 0.92 5.09 -41.49
C SER A 331 0.40 3.65 -41.60
N HIS A 332 -0.93 3.50 -41.54
CA HIS A 332 -1.63 2.21 -41.61
C HIS A 332 -1.32 1.22 -40.48
N VAL A 333 -0.84 1.72 -39.35
CA VAL A 333 -0.64 0.97 -38.10
C VAL A 333 -1.74 1.36 -37.11
N THR A 334 -2.26 0.37 -36.39
CA THR A 334 -3.39 0.52 -35.46
C THR A 334 -3.07 -0.06 -34.08
N GLU A 335 -4.08 -0.06 -33.21
CA GLU A 335 -4.01 -0.32 -31.76
C GLU A 335 -3.34 0.79 -30.94
N ARG A 336 -3.50 0.69 -29.62
CA ARG A 336 -2.99 1.68 -28.66
C ARG A 336 -1.46 1.74 -28.68
N ASP A 337 -0.83 0.58 -28.82
CA ASP A 337 0.62 0.37 -28.77
C ASP A 337 1.27 0.31 -30.16
N CYS A 338 0.52 0.55 -31.23
CA CYS A 338 0.99 0.47 -32.61
C CYS A 338 1.56 -0.92 -32.98
N SER A 339 1.00 -2.00 -32.42
CA SER A 339 1.54 -3.36 -32.61
C SER A 339 0.95 -4.12 -33.80
N SER A 340 -0.08 -3.58 -34.46
CA SER A 340 -0.83 -4.26 -35.52
C SER A 340 -1.06 -3.36 -36.73
N CYS A 341 -1.21 -3.96 -37.91
CA CYS A 341 -1.58 -3.23 -39.13
C CYS A 341 -3.10 -3.06 -39.21
N GLU A 342 -3.54 -1.99 -39.87
CA GLU A 342 -4.94 -1.86 -40.29
C GLU A 342 -5.35 -3.06 -41.19
N PRO A 343 -6.62 -3.51 -41.14
CA PRO A 343 -7.11 -4.56 -42.03
C PRO A 343 -6.81 -4.24 -43.51
N GLY A 344 -6.25 -5.21 -44.23
CA GLY A 344 -5.82 -5.03 -45.62
C GLY A 344 -4.41 -4.44 -45.78
N PHE A 345 -3.62 -4.38 -44.70
CA PHE A 345 -2.21 -4.00 -44.72
C PHE A 345 -1.34 -5.03 -43.97
N TYR A 346 -0.05 -5.11 -44.31
CA TYR A 346 0.92 -6.04 -43.72
C TYR A 346 2.32 -5.42 -43.61
N ASN A 347 3.30 -6.18 -43.11
CA ASN A 347 4.73 -5.82 -43.08
C ASN A 347 5.11 -4.71 -42.07
N LEU A 348 4.57 -4.76 -40.85
CA LEU A 348 4.92 -3.83 -39.76
C LEU A 348 6.43 -3.80 -39.46
N GLN A 349 7.12 -4.94 -39.58
CA GLN A 349 8.56 -5.07 -39.35
C GLN A 349 9.43 -4.22 -40.30
N SER A 350 8.86 -3.64 -41.36
CA SER A 350 9.53 -2.67 -42.22
C SER A 350 10.03 -1.44 -41.45
N GLY A 351 9.40 -1.11 -40.32
CA GLY A 351 9.67 0.11 -39.55
C GLY A 351 9.23 1.40 -40.24
N ARG A 352 8.47 1.31 -41.34
CA ARG A 352 7.97 2.45 -42.12
C ARG A 352 6.44 2.54 -42.14
N GLY A 353 5.78 1.73 -41.32
CA GLY A 353 4.33 1.53 -41.35
C GLY A 353 3.96 0.25 -42.11
N CYS A 354 2.67 0.09 -42.39
CA CYS A 354 2.17 -1.09 -43.07
C CYS A 354 1.90 -0.82 -44.55
N GLU A 355 2.14 -1.83 -45.38
CA GLU A 355 1.95 -1.81 -46.82
C GLU A 355 0.62 -2.48 -47.19
N ARG A 356 -0.08 -1.95 -48.20
CA ARG A 356 -1.38 -2.49 -48.62
C ARG A 356 -1.22 -3.91 -49.18
N CYS A 357 -2.14 -4.80 -48.80
CA CYS A 357 -2.33 -6.11 -49.42
C CYS A 357 -2.67 -5.92 -50.91
N ASN A 358 -1.85 -6.48 -51.80
CA ASN A 358 -2.05 -6.35 -53.25
C ASN A 358 -2.69 -7.62 -53.84
N CYS A 359 -3.66 -8.21 -53.15
CA CYS A 359 -4.32 -9.45 -53.58
C CYS A 359 -5.04 -9.29 -54.92
N HIS A 360 -4.96 -10.31 -55.77
CA HIS A 360 -5.64 -10.33 -57.07
C HIS A 360 -7.16 -10.43 -56.85
N PRO A 361 -7.97 -9.53 -57.43
CA PRO A 361 -9.40 -9.43 -57.12
C PRO A 361 -10.21 -10.69 -57.50
N LEU A 362 -9.76 -11.45 -58.52
CA LEU A 362 -10.41 -12.69 -58.93
C LEU A 362 -9.84 -13.95 -58.26
N GLY A 363 -8.55 -13.92 -57.94
CA GLY A 363 -7.85 -15.11 -57.44
C GLY A 363 -7.83 -15.20 -55.92
N SER A 364 -8.15 -14.11 -55.22
CA SER A 364 -8.30 -14.08 -53.76
C SER A 364 -9.77 -14.16 -53.35
N THR A 365 -10.01 -14.60 -52.12
CA THR A 365 -11.36 -14.79 -51.57
C THR A 365 -12.01 -13.47 -51.15
N ASN A 366 -11.25 -12.60 -50.47
CA ASN A 366 -11.75 -11.38 -49.83
C ASN A 366 -10.76 -10.19 -49.93
N GLY A 367 -9.64 -10.37 -50.65
CA GLY A 367 -8.60 -9.34 -50.77
C GLY A 367 -7.79 -9.08 -49.49
N HIS A 368 -8.01 -9.85 -48.42
CA HIS A 368 -7.20 -9.80 -47.21
C HIS A 368 -5.94 -10.65 -47.36
N CYS A 369 -4.89 -10.23 -46.65
CA CYS A 369 -3.64 -10.96 -46.58
C CYS A 369 -3.19 -11.12 -45.14
N ASP A 370 -2.34 -12.12 -44.90
CA ASP A 370 -1.71 -12.33 -43.61
C ASP A 370 -0.89 -11.09 -43.20
N ILE A 371 -1.15 -10.59 -41.99
CA ILE A 371 -0.61 -9.31 -41.48
C ILE A 371 0.93 -9.30 -41.40
N ARG A 372 1.58 -10.48 -41.35
CA ARG A 372 3.04 -10.59 -41.27
C ARG A 372 3.68 -10.88 -42.62
N THR A 373 3.16 -11.85 -43.36
CA THR A 373 3.76 -12.38 -44.59
C THR A 373 3.23 -11.74 -45.86
N GLY A 374 2.06 -11.08 -45.79
CA GLY A 374 1.38 -10.54 -46.96
C GLY A 374 0.76 -11.59 -47.87
N GLN A 375 0.73 -12.86 -47.45
CA GLN A 375 0.11 -13.95 -48.21
C GLN A 375 -1.41 -13.74 -48.26
N CYS A 376 -1.94 -13.57 -49.46
CA CYS A 376 -3.38 -13.47 -49.69
C CYS A 376 -4.05 -14.83 -49.54
N GLU A 377 -5.32 -14.81 -49.11
CA GLU A 377 -6.15 -16.01 -49.08
C GLU A 377 -6.65 -16.32 -50.50
N CYS A 378 -6.11 -17.39 -51.10
CA CYS A 378 -6.35 -17.74 -52.49
C CYS A 378 -7.57 -18.65 -52.67
N GLN A 379 -8.22 -18.52 -53.83
CA GLN A 379 -9.27 -19.43 -54.28
C GLN A 379 -8.70 -20.83 -54.54
N PRO A 380 -9.54 -21.90 -54.54
CA PRO A 380 -9.08 -23.26 -54.78
C PRO A 380 -8.29 -23.41 -56.09
N GLY A 381 -7.13 -24.08 -56.04
CA GLY A 381 -6.26 -24.28 -57.20
C GLY A 381 -5.51 -23.02 -57.67
N VAL A 382 -5.56 -21.92 -56.91
CA VAL A 382 -4.81 -20.67 -57.18
C VAL A 382 -3.67 -20.51 -56.17
N THR A 383 -2.52 -20.01 -56.63
CA THR A 383 -1.32 -19.81 -55.82
C THR A 383 -0.60 -18.50 -56.14
N GLY A 384 0.50 -18.25 -55.42
CA GLY A 384 1.23 -16.99 -55.41
C GLY A 384 0.90 -16.13 -54.18
N GLN A 385 1.79 -15.19 -53.84
CA GLN A 385 1.59 -14.31 -52.68
C GLN A 385 0.34 -13.44 -52.84
N ARG A 386 0.00 -13.11 -54.08
CA ARG A 386 -1.13 -12.25 -54.44
C ARG A 386 -2.27 -13.05 -55.08
N CYS A 387 -2.20 -14.38 -55.12
CA CYS A 387 -3.18 -15.26 -55.77
C CYS A 387 -3.36 -14.96 -57.27
N GLU A 388 -2.25 -14.78 -57.97
CA GLU A 388 -2.21 -14.28 -59.35
C GLU A 388 -2.13 -15.35 -60.42
N ARG A 389 -1.97 -16.63 -60.06
CA ARG A 389 -1.78 -17.74 -61.02
C ARG A 389 -2.33 -19.05 -60.51
N CYS A 390 -2.63 -19.97 -61.41
CA CYS A 390 -3.02 -21.33 -61.03
C CYS A 390 -1.86 -22.08 -60.37
N GLU A 391 -2.20 -22.98 -59.46
CA GLU A 391 -1.31 -24.04 -58.99
C GLU A 391 -0.84 -24.90 -60.16
N ALA A 392 0.27 -25.62 -59.94
CA ALA A 392 0.72 -26.60 -60.91
C ALA A 392 -0.39 -27.66 -61.15
N ASN A 393 -0.50 -28.08 -62.41
CA ASN A 393 -1.50 -29.04 -62.90
C ASN A 393 -2.95 -28.53 -62.80
N HIS A 394 -3.16 -27.22 -62.83
CA HIS A 394 -4.47 -26.58 -62.92
C HIS A 394 -4.55 -25.62 -64.11
N PHE A 395 -5.77 -25.26 -64.53
CA PHE A 395 -6.03 -24.33 -65.64
C PHE A 395 -7.30 -23.50 -65.40
N GLY A 396 -7.52 -22.52 -66.29
CA GLY A 396 -8.76 -21.74 -66.32
C GLY A 396 -8.92 -20.79 -65.14
N PHE A 397 -7.94 -19.91 -64.91
CA PHE A 397 -7.98 -18.90 -63.85
C PHE A 397 -9.25 -18.04 -63.92
N GLY A 398 -10.05 -18.05 -62.85
CA GLY A 398 -11.31 -17.31 -62.79
C GLY A 398 -11.80 -17.07 -61.35
N PRO A 399 -13.02 -16.52 -61.18
CA PRO A 399 -13.56 -16.19 -59.86
C PRO A 399 -13.85 -17.43 -58.97
N GLU A 400 -13.99 -18.61 -59.56
CA GLU A 400 -14.14 -19.88 -58.84
C GLU A 400 -12.79 -20.58 -58.56
N GLY A 401 -11.67 -19.90 -58.85
CA GLY A 401 -10.32 -20.46 -58.76
C GLY A 401 -9.84 -21.09 -60.06
N CYS A 402 -9.04 -22.15 -59.95
CA CYS A 402 -8.58 -22.93 -61.10
C CYS A 402 -9.05 -24.38 -61.00
N LYS A 403 -9.27 -25.00 -62.16
CA LYS A 403 -9.72 -26.39 -62.24
C LYS A 403 -8.52 -27.31 -62.42
N PRO A 404 -8.50 -28.50 -61.77
CA PRO A 404 -7.43 -29.45 -61.98
C PRO A 404 -7.43 -29.98 -63.41
N CYS A 405 -6.24 -30.17 -63.98
CA CYS A 405 -6.07 -30.73 -65.31
C CYS A 405 -6.48 -32.21 -65.38
N ASP A 406 -6.21 -32.97 -64.31
CA ASP A 406 -6.44 -34.42 -64.23
C ASP A 406 -5.85 -35.21 -65.42
N CYS A 407 -4.69 -34.77 -65.91
CA CYS A 407 -3.96 -35.47 -66.97
C CYS A 407 -3.49 -36.84 -66.46
N ASN A 408 -3.78 -37.90 -67.22
CA ASN A 408 -3.34 -39.24 -66.89
C ASN A 408 -1.80 -39.31 -66.88
N SER A 409 -1.21 -39.81 -65.80
CA SER A 409 0.25 -39.84 -65.62
C SER A 409 0.97 -40.79 -66.58
N GLU A 410 0.30 -41.85 -67.03
CA GLU A 410 0.83 -42.80 -68.02
C GLU A 410 0.70 -42.23 -69.43
N GLY A 411 -0.50 -41.75 -69.78
CA GLY A 411 -0.86 -41.32 -71.13
C GLY A 411 -0.44 -39.90 -71.51
N SER A 412 -0.16 -39.02 -70.53
CA SER A 412 0.21 -37.63 -70.80
C SER A 412 1.72 -37.43 -70.76
N ARG A 413 2.23 -36.47 -71.54
CA ARG A 413 3.63 -36.02 -71.52
C ARG A 413 3.96 -35.18 -70.29
N SER A 414 2.97 -34.45 -69.78
CA SER A 414 3.02 -33.62 -68.59
C SER A 414 1.72 -33.74 -67.82
N LEU A 415 1.75 -33.52 -66.50
CA LEU A 415 0.54 -33.39 -65.68
C LEU A 415 -0.12 -32.01 -65.84
N GLN A 416 0.61 -31.04 -66.42
CA GLN A 416 0.08 -29.73 -66.76
C GLN A 416 -0.58 -29.76 -68.14
N CYS A 417 -1.82 -29.31 -68.20
CA CYS A 417 -2.61 -29.09 -69.40
C CYS A 417 -2.47 -27.66 -69.93
N LYS A 418 -2.96 -27.44 -71.15
CA LYS A 418 -3.06 -26.12 -71.80
C LYS A 418 -4.14 -25.25 -71.16
N GLU A 419 -4.23 -23.98 -71.57
CA GLU A 419 -5.23 -23.02 -71.05
C GLU A 419 -6.69 -23.46 -71.25
N ASP A 420 -6.96 -24.26 -72.29
CA ASP A 420 -8.27 -24.85 -72.58
C ASP A 420 -8.56 -26.14 -71.77
N GLY A 421 -7.61 -26.60 -70.94
CA GLY A 421 -7.73 -27.81 -70.14
C GLY A 421 -7.27 -29.09 -70.84
N ARG A 422 -6.77 -29.01 -72.08
CA ARG A 422 -6.36 -30.20 -72.83
C ARG A 422 -4.94 -30.65 -72.47
N CYS A 423 -4.80 -31.93 -72.13
CA CYS A 423 -3.52 -32.57 -71.86
C CYS A 423 -2.77 -32.92 -73.15
N GLU A 424 -1.44 -32.93 -73.08
CA GLU A 424 -0.61 -33.36 -74.21
C GLU A 424 -0.37 -34.86 -74.17
N CYS A 425 -1.09 -35.61 -75.00
CA CYS A 425 -1.03 -37.06 -74.99
C CYS A 425 0.25 -37.60 -75.64
N LYS A 426 0.75 -38.71 -75.09
CA LYS A 426 1.76 -39.57 -75.72
C LYS A 426 1.10 -40.32 -76.88
N GLU A 427 1.95 -40.84 -77.77
CA GLU A 427 1.50 -41.63 -78.91
C GLU A 427 0.64 -42.83 -78.46
N GLY A 428 -0.47 -43.09 -79.16
CA GLY A 428 -1.43 -44.14 -78.81
C GLY A 428 -2.43 -43.78 -77.71
N PHE A 429 -2.35 -42.58 -77.10
CA PHE A 429 -3.33 -42.08 -76.13
C PHE A 429 -4.13 -40.89 -76.68
N VAL A 430 -5.41 -40.84 -76.37
CA VAL A 430 -6.36 -39.79 -76.78
C VAL A 430 -7.29 -39.38 -75.64
N GLY A 431 -8.11 -38.35 -75.88
CA GLY A 431 -9.02 -37.75 -74.90
C GLY A 431 -8.46 -36.45 -74.31
N ILE A 432 -9.31 -35.67 -73.63
CA ILE A 432 -8.90 -34.39 -73.00
C ILE A 432 -7.87 -34.63 -71.89
N ARG A 433 -7.95 -35.80 -71.22
CA ARG A 433 -7.10 -36.22 -70.10
C ARG A 433 -6.07 -37.28 -70.47
N CYS A 434 -6.00 -37.71 -71.73
CA CYS A 434 -5.13 -38.79 -72.21
C CYS A 434 -5.33 -40.12 -71.46
N ASP A 435 -6.58 -40.41 -71.09
CA ASP A 435 -6.99 -41.58 -70.31
C ASP A 435 -7.57 -42.71 -71.18
N GLN A 436 -7.64 -42.50 -72.49
CA GLN A 436 -8.18 -43.46 -73.46
C GLN A 436 -7.12 -43.85 -74.48
N CYS A 437 -7.19 -45.07 -75.00
CA CYS A 437 -6.34 -45.49 -76.12
C CYS A 437 -6.92 -45.01 -77.44
N GLU A 438 -6.05 -44.59 -78.34
CA GLU A 438 -6.39 -44.22 -79.71
C GLU A 438 -7.02 -45.40 -80.46
N GLU A 439 -7.82 -45.13 -81.50
CA GLU A 439 -8.33 -46.20 -82.35
C GLU A 439 -7.17 -47.03 -82.96
N ASN A 440 -7.27 -48.36 -82.88
CA ASN A 440 -6.21 -49.34 -83.17
C ASN A 440 -5.14 -49.51 -82.07
N TYR A 441 -5.37 -48.98 -80.86
CA TYR A 441 -4.60 -49.28 -79.66
C TYR A 441 -5.49 -49.94 -78.60
N PHE A 442 -4.92 -50.79 -77.75
CA PHE A 442 -5.60 -51.40 -76.60
C PHE A 442 -4.76 -51.26 -75.32
N TYR A 443 -5.43 -51.18 -74.17
CA TYR A 443 -4.74 -51.08 -72.88
C TYR A 443 -4.25 -52.47 -72.43
N ASN A 444 -2.94 -52.61 -72.20
CA ASN A 444 -2.36 -53.86 -71.72
C ASN A 444 -2.05 -53.81 -70.22
N ARG A 445 -2.61 -54.73 -69.44
CA ARG A 445 -2.41 -54.80 -67.98
C ARG A 445 -1.04 -55.40 -67.59
N SER A 446 -0.40 -56.13 -68.49
CA SER A 446 0.91 -56.76 -68.26
C SER A 446 2.08 -55.87 -68.64
N TRP A 447 1.86 -54.88 -69.52
CA TRP A 447 2.81 -53.85 -69.93
C TRP A 447 2.06 -52.52 -69.94
N PRO A 448 2.13 -51.72 -68.84
CA PRO A 448 1.29 -50.55 -68.66
C PRO A 448 1.37 -49.59 -69.84
N GLY A 449 0.21 -49.32 -70.47
CA GLY A 449 0.06 -48.35 -71.55
C GLY A 449 -0.76 -48.86 -72.74
N CYS A 450 -1.04 -47.95 -73.66
CA CYS A 450 -1.74 -48.25 -74.91
C CYS A 450 -0.76 -48.87 -75.91
N GLN A 451 -1.06 -50.10 -76.34
CA GLN A 451 -0.27 -50.84 -77.33
C GLN A 451 -1.04 -50.94 -78.64
N GLU A 452 -0.33 -50.82 -79.76
CA GLU A 452 -0.94 -50.97 -81.07
C GLU A 452 -1.51 -52.39 -81.24
N CYS A 453 -2.72 -52.49 -81.79
CA CYS A 453 -3.35 -53.75 -82.11
C CYS A 453 -2.55 -54.52 -83.19
N PRO A 454 -2.61 -55.86 -83.21
CA PRO A 454 -1.96 -56.66 -84.24
C PRO A 454 -2.36 -56.26 -85.66
N ALA A 455 -1.48 -56.52 -86.64
CA ALA A 455 -1.62 -56.05 -88.03
C ALA A 455 -2.96 -56.38 -88.72
N CYS A 456 -3.69 -57.43 -88.28
CA CYS A 456 -5.01 -57.75 -88.82
C CYS A 456 -6.07 -56.66 -88.54
N TYR A 457 -5.92 -55.91 -87.45
CA TYR A 457 -6.84 -54.84 -87.06
C TYR A 457 -6.66 -53.57 -87.91
N ARG A 458 -5.44 -53.34 -88.44
CA ARG A 458 -5.17 -52.25 -89.38
C ARG A 458 -5.96 -52.39 -90.68
N LEU A 459 -6.11 -53.61 -91.19
CA LEU A 459 -6.94 -53.89 -92.37
C LEU A 459 -8.42 -53.55 -92.15
N VAL A 460 -8.92 -53.79 -90.93
CA VAL A 460 -10.28 -53.41 -90.52
C VAL A 460 -10.38 -51.89 -90.48
N LYS A 461 -9.42 -51.22 -89.83
CA LYS A 461 -9.38 -49.75 -89.69
C LYS A 461 -9.38 -49.06 -91.04
N ASP A 462 -8.50 -49.46 -91.97
CA ASP A 462 -8.40 -48.86 -93.31
C ASP A 462 -9.76 -48.94 -94.04
N LYS A 463 -10.45 -50.09 -93.94
CA LYS A 463 -11.75 -50.27 -94.57
C LYS A 463 -12.86 -49.47 -93.88
N VAL A 464 -12.82 -49.35 -92.56
CA VAL A 464 -13.75 -48.52 -91.78
C VAL A 464 -13.54 -47.03 -92.06
N GLU A 465 -12.29 -46.57 -92.20
CA GLU A 465 -11.97 -45.18 -92.58
C GLU A 465 -12.46 -44.85 -94.00
N GLU A 466 -12.31 -45.77 -94.96
CA GLU A 466 -12.89 -45.62 -96.30
C GLU A 466 -14.42 -45.42 -96.24
N GLN A 467 -15.12 -46.20 -95.41
CA GLN A 467 -16.57 -46.09 -95.24
C GLN A 467 -16.98 -44.81 -94.49
N ARG A 468 -16.22 -44.39 -93.48
CA ARG A 468 -16.42 -43.10 -92.77
C ARG A 468 -16.16 -41.90 -93.69
N GLY A 469 -15.24 -42.02 -94.65
CA GLY A 469 -15.03 -41.03 -95.71
C GLY A 469 -16.27 -40.86 -96.57
N ARG A 470 -16.77 -41.96 -97.14
CA ARG A 470 -17.99 -41.97 -97.94
C ARG A 470 -19.23 -41.48 -97.18
N LEU A 471 -19.34 -41.80 -95.89
CA LEU A 471 -20.41 -41.27 -95.03
C LEU A 471 -20.32 -39.75 -94.86
N ARG A 472 -19.12 -39.18 -94.74
CA ARG A 472 -18.92 -37.72 -94.68
C ARG A 472 -19.25 -37.05 -96.01
N ASP A 473 -18.84 -37.65 -97.13
CA ASP A 473 -19.20 -37.15 -98.46
C ASP A 473 -20.72 -37.11 -98.64
N LEU A 474 -21.42 -38.12 -98.14
CA LEU A 474 -22.88 -38.17 -98.12
C LEU A 474 -23.49 -37.12 -97.16
N GLU A 475 -22.94 -36.95 -95.96
CA GLU A 475 -23.38 -35.89 -95.02
C GLU A 475 -23.22 -34.49 -95.63
N ASP A 476 -22.10 -34.23 -96.30
CA ASP A 476 -21.84 -32.97 -97.01
C ASP A 476 -22.81 -32.77 -98.18
N LEU A 477 -23.10 -33.83 -98.94
CA LEU A 477 -24.14 -33.80 -99.98
C LEU A 477 -25.50 -33.43 -99.39
N ILE A 478 -25.89 -34.03 -98.26
CA ILE A 478 -27.16 -33.77 -97.58
C ILE A 478 -27.21 -32.35 -96.99
N ALA A 479 -26.14 -31.88 -96.34
CA ALA A 479 -26.06 -30.53 -95.78
C ALA A 479 -26.21 -29.46 -96.88
N ASN A 480 -25.67 -29.72 -98.07
CA ASN A 480 -25.74 -28.83 -99.23
C ASN A 480 -27.09 -28.86 -99.98
N ILE A 481 -28.06 -29.71 -99.58
CA ILE A 481 -29.40 -29.76 -100.19
C ILE A 481 -30.28 -28.59 -99.72
N GLY A 482 -29.95 -27.91 -98.61
CA GLY A 482 -30.85 -26.93 -97.96
C GLY A 482 -30.38 -25.48 -97.84
N THR A 483 -29.19 -25.11 -98.30
CA THR A 483 -28.57 -23.78 -97.99
C THR A 483 -28.08 -23.02 -99.23
N GLY A 484 -28.76 -23.16 -100.36
CA GLY A 484 -28.52 -22.34 -101.56
C GLY A 484 -29.63 -21.34 -101.78
N ASP A 485 -29.31 -20.04 -101.75
CA ASP A 485 -30.21 -18.90 -101.95
C ASP A 485 -30.62 -18.69 -103.43
N ASP A 486 -30.63 -19.76 -104.23
CA ASP A 486 -30.95 -19.74 -105.66
C ASP A 486 -32.20 -20.56 -105.95
N ILE A 487 -33.02 -20.12 -106.91
CA ILE A 487 -34.28 -20.75 -107.32
C ILE A 487 -33.98 -22.14 -107.90
N ILE A 488 -33.99 -23.16 -107.04
CA ILE A 488 -33.88 -24.56 -107.44
C ILE A 488 -35.25 -24.96 -108.02
N THR A 489 -35.26 -25.38 -109.29
CA THR A 489 -36.44 -26.00 -109.90
C THR A 489 -36.71 -27.36 -109.24
N ASP A 490 -37.97 -27.73 -109.01
CA ASP A 490 -38.37 -28.99 -108.34
C ASP A 490 -37.66 -30.23 -108.95
N GLN A 491 -37.34 -30.19 -110.25
CA GLN A 491 -36.59 -31.23 -110.96
C GLN A 491 -35.15 -31.41 -110.46
N ALA A 492 -34.42 -30.32 -110.21
CA ALA A 492 -33.02 -30.37 -109.78
C ALA A 492 -32.86 -30.81 -108.32
N PHE A 493 -33.86 -30.53 -107.49
CA PHE A 493 -33.94 -31.04 -106.13
C PHE A 493 -34.24 -32.56 -106.13
N GLU A 494 -35.21 -33.00 -106.94
CA GLU A 494 -35.49 -34.44 -107.11
C GLU A 494 -34.29 -35.22 -107.64
N ASP A 495 -33.53 -34.66 -108.58
CA ASP A 495 -32.36 -35.33 -109.16
C ASP A 495 -31.24 -35.48 -108.11
N ARG A 496 -30.98 -34.44 -107.30
CA ARG A 496 -30.02 -34.51 -106.18
C ARG A 496 -30.47 -35.48 -105.08
N LEU A 497 -31.77 -35.53 -104.79
CA LEU A 497 -32.33 -36.47 -103.82
C LEU A 497 -32.21 -37.92 -104.31
N LYS A 498 -32.45 -38.18 -105.61
CA LYS A 498 -32.24 -39.50 -106.23
C LYS A 498 -30.77 -39.90 -106.27
N GLU A 499 -29.86 -38.95 -106.43
CA GLU A 499 -28.42 -39.20 -106.36
C GLU A 499 -27.97 -39.56 -104.95
N ALA A 500 -28.42 -38.81 -103.93
CA ALA A 500 -28.20 -39.14 -102.53
C ALA A 500 -28.83 -40.50 -102.15
N GLU A 501 -30.05 -40.80 -102.59
CA GLU A 501 -30.71 -42.09 -102.34
C GLU A 501 -29.94 -43.25 -103.00
N ARG A 502 -29.41 -43.04 -104.21
CA ARG A 502 -28.59 -44.04 -104.91
C ARG A 502 -27.28 -44.29 -104.18
N GLU A 503 -26.57 -43.23 -103.76
CA GLU A 503 -25.34 -43.37 -103.00
C GLU A 503 -25.58 -44.04 -101.64
N VAL A 504 -26.67 -43.72 -100.93
CA VAL A 504 -27.08 -44.41 -99.71
C VAL A 504 -27.31 -45.90 -99.95
N MET A 505 -28.00 -46.26 -101.03
CA MET A 505 -28.30 -47.66 -101.35
C MET A 505 -27.05 -48.44 -101.78
N ASP A 506 -26.10 -47.81 -102.48
CA ASP A 506 -24.82 -48.43 -102.81
C ASP A 506 -23.93 -48.57 -101.56
N LEU A 507 -23.89 -47.57 -100.67
CA LEU A 507 -23.25 -47.67 -99.35
C LEU A 507 -23.84 -48.80 -98.50
N LEU A 508 -25.17 -48.95 -98.47
CA LEU A 508 -25.84 -50.02 -97.75
C LEU A 508 -25.49 -51.40 -98.33
N ARG A 509 -25.44 -51.52 -99.66
CA ARG A 509 -25.10 -52.77 -100.35
C ARG A 509 -23.64 -53.16 -100.10
N ASP A 510 -22.74 -52.19 -100.13
CA ASP A 510 -21.32 -52.38 -99.78
C ASP A 510 -21.15 -52.80 -98.32
N ALA A 511 -21.84 -52.14 -97.37
CA ALA A 511 -21.79 -52.50 -95.96
C ALA A 511 -22.32 -53.93 -95.69
N GLN A 512 -23.38 -54.35 -96.40
CA GLN A 512 -23.94 -55.71 -96.30
C GLN A 512 -23.02 -56.77 -96.93
N SER A 513 -22.40 -56.46 -98.07
CA SER A 513 -21.39 -57.31 -98.74
C SER A 513 -20.19 -57.56 -97.82
N ILE A 514 -19.71 -56.50 -97.18
CA ILE A 514 -18.59 -56.55 -96.23
C ILE A 514 -18.96 -57.43 -95.03
N LYS A 515 -20.14 -57.25 -94.41
CA LYS A 515 -20.61 -58.10 -93.31
C LYS A 515 -20.62 -59.60 -93.67
N GLY A 516 -20.92 -59.93 -94.92
CA GLY A 516 -20.89 -61.30 -95.44
C GLY A 516 -19.47 -61.90 -95.59
N SER A 517 -18.45 -61.10 -95.92
CA SER A 517 -17.07 -61.59 -96.05
C SER A 517 -16.33 -61.67 -94.70
N TRP A 518 -16.71 -60.86 -93.72
CA TRP A 518 -16.15 -60.95 -92.36
C TRP A 518 -16.63 -62.19 -91.61
N LEU A 519 -17.91 -62.57 -91.74
CA LEU A 519 -18.47 -63.77 -91.08
C LEU A 519 -17.86 -65.09 -91.59
N SER A 520 -17.35 -65.12 -92.82
CA SER A 520 -16.67 -66.30 -93.39
C SER A 520 -15.18 -66.38 -93.08
N SER A 521 -14.58 -65.33 -92.52
CA SER A 521 -13.14 -65.24 -92.23
C SER A 521 -12.79 -65.37 -90.73
N ILE A 522 -13.79 -65.51 -89.85
CA ILE A 522 -13.63 -65.59 -88.37
C ILE A 522 -13.86 -67.03 -87.84
N ASN A 523 -13.98 -68.02 -88.73
CA ASN A 523 -14.14 -69.44 -88.36
C ASN A 523 -12.86 -70.25 -88.57
#